data_AF-A0A9Q4MG32-F1
#
_entry.id   AF-A0A9Q4MG32-F1
#
_cell.length_a   1.000
_cell.length_b   1.000
_cell.length_c   1.000
_cell.angle_alpha   90.00
_cell.angle_beta   90.00
_cell.angle_gamma   90.00
#
_symmetry.space_group_name_H-M   'P 1'
#
loop_
_entity.id
_entity.type
_entity.pdbx_description
1 polymer ?
#
loop_
_entity_poly.entity_id
_entity_poly.type
_entity_poly.pdbx_seq_one_letter_code
_entity_poly.pdbx_strand_id
1 'polypeptide(L)'
;MAAVAFDTLRFANRLKTAGVPPAHAEAEAEALAEVLETNLQELAESEARNSKALARLEANMEKGFAQVDQRLEKHFEQVDQRFAQVDQRFAQVDQRLEKHFEHSAGMKAEMLKMKGEMMLHRWMLGVIVTGIVALVAKAFF
;
A
#
# COMPACT_ATOMS: atom_id res chain seq x y z
N MET A 1 24.18 -37.82 -10.45
CA MET A 1 24.46 -38.47 -11.76
C MET A 1 25.60 -39.45 -11.56
N ALA A 2 25.57 -40.63 -12.19
CA ALA A 2 26.70 -41.54 -12.15
C ALA A 2 27.86 -40.88 -12.93
N ALA A 3 28.90 -40.46 -12.23
CA ALA A 3 30.11 -39.96 -12.86
C ALA A 3 30.71 -41.11 -13.68
N VAL A 4 30.66 -40.99 -15.00
CA VAL A 4 31.34 -41.93 -15.89
C VAL A 4 32.83 -41.66 -15.69
N ALA A 5 33.52 -42.54 -14.97
CA ALA A 5 34.95 -42.42 -14.74
C ALA A 5 35.71 -42.48 -16.08
N PHE A 6 36.72 -41.62 -16.23
CA PHE A 6 37.60 -41.67 -17.39
C PHE A 6 38.45 -42.94 -17.36
N ASP A 7 38.30 -43.79 -18.37
CA ASP A 7 39.05 -45.05 -18.49
C ASP A 7 40.39 -44.78 -19.18
N THR A 8 41.39 -44.44 -18.38
CA THR A 8 42.76 -44.10 -18.81
C THR A 8 43.40 -45.21 -19.64
N LEU A 9 43.21 -46.47 -19.25
CA LEU A 9 43.77 -47.64 -19.95
C LEU A 9 43.14 -47.81 -21.33
N ARG A 10 41.81 -47.72 -21.43
CA ARG A 10 41.11 -47.81 -22.71
C ARG A 10 41.49 -46.66 -23.65
N PHE A 11 41.71 -45.46 -23.11
CA PHE A 11 42.16 -44.30 -23.88
C PHE A 11 43.60 -44.48 -24.40
N ALA A 12 44.54 -44.89 -23.54
CA ALA A 12 45.92 -45.20 -23.94
C ALA A 12 45.98 -46.30 -25.01
N ASN A 13 45.17 -47.36 -24.87
CA ASN A 13 45.11 -48.43 -25.86
C ASN A 13 44.59 -47.94 -27.22
N ARG A 14 43.65 -46.99 -27.25
CA ARG A 14 43.19 -46.34 -28.48
C ARG A 14 44.32 -45.56 -29.17
N LEU A 15 45.11 -44.80 -28.40
CA LEU A 15 46.26 -44.07 -28.92
C LEU A 15 47.34 -45.00 -29.49
N LYS A 16 47.67 -46.09 -28.80
CA LYS A 16 48.58 -47.13 -29.31
C LYS A 16 48.09 -47.71 -30.63
N THR A 17 46.79 -48.01 -30.74
CA THR A 17 46.18 -48.52 -31.98
C THR A 17 46.25 -47.50 -33.11
N ALA A 18 46.26 -46.20 -32.81
CA ALA A 18 46.42 -45.13 -33.77
C ALA A 18 47.88 -44.86 -34.18
N GLY A 19 48.84 -45.65 -33.67
CA GLY A 19 50.26 -45.53 -34.00
C GLY A 19 51.08 -44.64 -33.06
N VAL A 20 50.51 -44.16 -31.96
CA VAL A 20 51.25 -43.42 -30.92
C VAL A 20 52.16 -44.40 -30.16
N PRO A 21 53.46 -44.10 -29.96
CA PRO A 21 54.34 -44.97 -29.20
C PRO A 21 53.82 -45.23 -27.77
N PRO A 22 53.99 -46.44 -27.20
CA PRO A 22 53.38 -46.82 -25.93
C PRO A 22 53.61 -45.84 -24.79
N ALA A 23 54.84 -45.35 -24.63
CA ALA A 23 55.20 -44.39 -23.59
C ALA A 23 54.48 -43.04 -23.75
N HIS A 24 54.25 -42.58 -24.99
CA HIS A 24 53.53 -41.33 -25.26
C HIS A 24 52.03 -41.53 -25.04
N ALA A 25 51.47 -42.66 -25.48
CA ALA A 25 50.05 -42.98 -25.30
C ALA A 25 49.65 -43.09 -23.81
N GLU A 26 50.53 -43.64 -22.98
CA GLU A 26 50.32 -43.72 -21.53
C GLU A 26 50.43 -42.34 -20.88
N ALA A 27 51.48 -41.57 -21.19
CA ALA A 27 51.68 -40.22 -20.66
C ALA A 27 50.53 -39.26 -21.04
N GLU A 28 50.06 -39.30 -22.29
CA GLU A 28 48.92 -38.48 -22.75
C GLU A 28 47.63 -38.85 -22.03
N ALA A 29 47.36 -40.15 -21.85
CA ALA A 29 46.17 -40.63 -21.16
C ALA A 29 46.17 -40.20 -19.68
N GLU A 30 47.32 -40.32 -19.02
CA GLU A 30 47.50 -39.96 -17.62
C GLU A 30 47.34 -38.46 -17.38
N ALA A 31 47.99 -37.63 -18.22
CA ALA A 31 47.85 -36.17 -18.15
C ALA A 31 46.39 -35.70 -18.39
N LEU A 32 45.68 -36.34 -19.33
CA LEU A 32 44.26 -36.05 -19.57
C LEU A 32 43.38 -36.48 -18.40
N ALA A 33 43.65 -37.64 -17.79
CA ALA A 33 42.93 -38.12 -16.63
C ALA A 33 43.07 -37.16 -15.45
N GLU A 34 44.27 -36.66 -15.19
CA GLU A 34 44.57 -35.75 -14.08
C GLU A 34 43.85 -34.39 -14.22
N VAL A 35 43.87 -33.81 -15.42
CA VAL A 35 43.14 -32.57 -15.71
C VAL A 35 41.63 -32.76 -15.64
N LEU A 36 41.11 -33.88 -16.18
CA LEU A 36 39.67 -34.20 -16.12
C LEU A 36 39.21 -34.41 -14.67
N GLU A 37 39.98 -35.12 -13.85
CA GLU A 37 39.64 -35.37 -12.45
C GLU A 37 39.61 -34.05 -11.66
N THR A 38 40.61 -33.19 -11.84
CA THR A 38 40.66 -31.86 -11.21
C THR A 38 39.46 -31.00 -11.60
N ASN A 39 39.13 -30.94 -12.89
CA ASN A 39 37.97 -30.16 -13.37
C ASN A 39 36.63 -30.73 -12.88
N LEU A 40 36.49 -32.06 -12.79
CA LEU A 40 35.28 -32.70 -12.28
C LEU A 40 35.08 -32.44 -10.78
N GLN A 41 36.17 -32.43 -10.00
CA GLN A 41 36.14 -32.04 -8.59
C GLN A 41 35.71 -30.58 -8.43
N GLU A 42 36.32 -29.65 -9.18
CA GLU A 42 35.96 -28.23 -9.13
C GLU A 42 34.50 -28.00 -9.54
N LEU A 43 34.02 -28.73 -10.56
CA LEU A 43 32.63 -28.67 -10.99
C LEU A 43 31.67 -29.18 -9.90
N ALA A 44 31.99 -30.30 -9.24
CA ALA A 44 31.19 -30.83 -8.14
C ALA A 44 31.15 -29.85 -6.95
N GLU A 45 32.27 -29.21 -6.63
CA GLU A 45 32.33 -28.16 -5.62
C GLU A 45 31.54 -26.91 -6.02
N SER A 46 31.59 -26.52 -7.29
CA SER A 46 30.80 -25.43 -7.85
C SER A 46 29.30 -25.73 -7.77
N GLU A 47 28.87 -26.95 -8.13
CA GLU A 47 27.48 -27.40 -8.01
C GLU A 47 27.02 -27.41 -6.54
N ALA A 48 27.86 -27.89 -5.62
CA ALA A 48 27.60 -27.84 -4.18
C ALA A 48 27.52 -26.40 -3.64
N ARG A 49 28.33 -25.47 -4.16
CA ARG A 49 28.24 -24.04 -3.82
C ARG A 49 26.96 -23.42 -4.36
N ASN A 50 26.59 -23.72 -5.59
CA ASN A 50 25.39 -23.20 -6.24
C ASN A 50 24.11 -23.70 -5.55
N SER A 51 24.03 -25.00 -5.22
CA SER A 51 22.88 -25.54 -4.48
C SER A 51 22.70 -24.88 -3.11
N LYS A 52 23.80 -24.66 -2.38
CA LYS A 52 23.78 -23.89 -1.12
C LYS A 52 23.37 -22.43 -1.33
N ALA A 53 23.81 -21.79 -2.41
CA ALA A 53 23.44 -20.42 -2.72
C ALA A 53 21.95 -20.29 -3.04
N LEU A 54 21.38 -21.24 -3.80
CA LEU A 54 19.96 -21.30 -4.10
C LEU A 54 19.12 -21.52 -2.84
N ALA A 55 19.50 -22.47 -1.98
CA ALA A 55 18.81 -22.69 -0.70
C ALA A 55 18.83 -21.44 0.21
N ARG A 56 19.95 -20.69 0.22
CA ARG A 56 20.03 -19.41 0.93
C ARG A 56 19.14 -18.34 0.32
N LEU A 57 19.09 -18.28 -1.01
CA LEU A 57 18.23 -17.33 -1.73
C LEU A 57 16.76 -17.61 -1.41
N GLU A 58 16.33 -18.87 -1.48
CA GLU A 58 14.97 -19.29 -1.13
C GLU A 58 14.61 -18.90 0.31
N ALA A 59 15.47 -19.22 1.28
CA ALA A 59 15.26 -18.84 2.67
C ALA A 59 15.19 -17.31 2.88
N ASN A 60 16.02 -16.55 2.17
CA ASN A 60 15.99 -15.09 2.21
C ASN A 60 14.72 -14.53 1.57
N MET A 61 14.24 -15.13 0.48
CA MET A 61 12.99 -14.74 -0.16
C MET A 61 11.80 -15.02 0.77
N GLU A 62 11.72 -16.20 1.37
CA GLU A 62 10.68 -16.54 2.34
C GLU A 62 10.64 -15.55 3.51
N LYS A 63 11.81 -15.23 4.08
CA LYS A 63 11.93 -14.21 5.13
C LYS A 63 11.53 -12.82 4.63
N GLY A 64 11.91 -12.46 3.41
CA GLY A 64 11.57 -11.19 2.79
C GLY A 64 10.06 -11.04 2.59
N PHE A 65 9.39 -12.06 2.09
CA PHE A 65 7.93 -12.09 1.94
C PHE A 65 7.23 -11.97 3.29
N ALA A 66 7.64 -12.75 4.30
CA ALA A 66 7.08 -12.64 5.64
C ALA A 66 7.23 -11.23 6.26
N GLN A 67 8.35 -10.55 5.99
CA GLN A 67 8.54 -9.15 6.43
C GLN A 67 7.62 -8.17 5.68
N VAL A 68 7.42 -8.38 4.38
CA VAL A 68 6.48 -7.56 3.58
C VAL A 68 5.06 -7.74 4.09
N ASP A 69 4.63 -8.98 4.34
CA ASP A 69 3.29 -9.27 4.85
C ASP A 69 3.06 -8.58 6.21
N GLN A 70 4.00 -8.70 7.16
CA GLN A 70 3.91 -8.00 8.44
C GLN A 70 3.86 -6.48 8.29
N ARG A 71 4.61 -5.91 7.33
CA ARG A 71 4.61 -4.46 7.09
C ARG A 71 3.28 -4.02 6.48
N LEU A 72 2.72 -4.79 5.56
CA LEU A 72 1.43 -4.53 4.95
C LEU A 72 0.33 -4.58 5.97
N GLU A 73 0.30 -5.60 6.83
CA GLU A 73 -0.69 -5.73 7.91
C GLU A 73 -0.70 -4.50 8.82
N LYS A 74 0.47 -4.07 9.32
CA LYS A 74 0.60 -2.85 10.11
C LYS A 74 0.15 -1.59 9.35
N HIS A 75 0.40 -1.54 8.05
CA HIS A 75 -0.01 -0.40 7.23
C HIS A 75 -1.53 -0.37 7.06
N PHE A 76 -2.17 -1.53 6.85
CA PHE A 76 -3.62 -1.64 6.78
C PHE A 76 -4.27 -1.25 8.11
N GLU A 77 -3.77 -1.72 9.25
CA GLU A 77 -4.26 -1.30 10.56
C GLU A 77 -4.18 0.23 10.76
N GLN A 78 -3.08 0.87 10.34
CA GLN A 78 -2.94 2.33 10.40
C GLN A 78 -3.93 3.05 9.48
N VAL A 79 -4.19 2.49 8.29
CA VAL A 79 -5.17 3.02 7.34
C VAL A 79 -6.57 2.93 7.95
N ASP A 80 -6.95 1.79 8.50
CA ASP A 80 -8.25 1.59 9.16
C ASP A 80 -8.45 2.58 10.33
N GLN A 81 -7.41 2.78 11.16
CA GLN A 81 -7.45 3.77 12.23
C GLN A 81 -7.66 5.20 11.70
N ARG A 82 -7.02 5.56 10.58
CA ARG A 82 -7.21 6.88 9.96
C ARG A 82 -8.61 7.02 9.38
N PHE A 83 -9.15 5.99 8.75
CA PHE A 83 -10.53 6.01 8.26
C PHE A 83 -11.53 6.16 9.40
N ALA A 84 -11.37 5.42 10.50
CA ALA A 84 -12.22 5.59 11.68
C ALA A 84 -12.17 7.01 12.25
N GLN A 85 -10.99 7.67 12.25
CA GLN A 85 -10.87 9.08 12.65
C GLN A 85 -11.58 10.03 11.68
N VAL A 86 -11.52 9.74 10.38
CA VAL A 86 -12.22 10.51 9.35
C VAL A 86 -13.73 10.39 9.54
N ASP A 87 -14.24 9.18 9.74
CA ASP A 87 -15.67 8.92 10.01
C ASP A 87 -16.15 9.68 11.26
N GLN A 88 -15.35 9.67 12.32
CA GLN A 88 -15.67 10.44 13.53
C GLN A 88 -15.73 11.95 13.26
N ARG A 89 -14.83 12.49 12.44
CA ARG A 89 -14.84 13.92 12.06
C ARG A 89 -16.06 14.25 11.20
N PHE A 90 -16.43 13.39 10.25
CA PHE A 90 -17.65 13.57 9.46
C PHE A 90 -18.90 13.58 10.34
N ALA A 91 -19.02 12.63 11.27
CA ALA A 91 -20.13 12.62 12.23
C ALA A 91 -20.19 13.92 13.08
N GLN A 92 -19.05 14.48 13.47
CA GLN A 92 -19.01 15.77 14.17
C GLN A 92 -19.43 16.94 13.27
N VAL A 93 -19.06 16.93 11.99
CA VAL A 93 -19.48 17.94 11.02
C VAL A 93 -20.99 17.87 10.82
N ASP A 94 -21.55 16.68 10.65
CA ASP A 94 -22.99 16.48 10.51
C ASP A 94 -23.76 17.01 11.72
N GLN A 95 -23.30 16.71 12.94
CA GLN A 95 -23.91 17.27 14.16
C GLN A 95 -23.83 18.80 14.24
N ARG A 96 -22.73 19.41 13.79
CA ARG A 96 -22.59 20.86 13.77
C ARG A 96 -23.52 21.50 12.73
N LEU A 97 -23.64 20.87 11.56
CA LEU A 97 -24.55 21.32 10.51
C LEU A 97 -26.00 21.23 10.98
N GLU A 98 -26.41 20.13 11.62
CA GLU A 98 -27.76 19.99 12.17
C GLU A 98 -28.09 21.12 13.15
N LYS A 99 -27.21 21.37 14.13
CA LYS A 99 -27.38 22.49 15.07
C LYS A 99 -27.46 23.84 14.37
N HIS A 100 -26.68 24.05 13.31
CA HIS A 100 -26.72 25.30 12.55
C HIS A 100 -28.05 25.44 11.78
N PHE A 101 -28.59 24.36 11.23
CA PHE A 101 -29.89 24.35 10.58
C PHE A 101 -31.02 24.61 11.58
N GLU A 102 -31.02 23.94 12.73
CA GLU A 102 -31.97 24.18 13.82
C GLU A 102 -31.95 25.65 14.28
N HIS A 103 -30.75 26.20 14.51
CA HIS A 103 -30.60 27.60 14.90
C HIS A 103 -31.12 28.56 13.82
N SER A 104 -30.81 28.30 12.54
CA SER A 104 -31.31 29.11 11.43
C SER A 104 -32.83 29.03 11.28
N ALA A 105 -33.41 27.84 11.47
CA ALA A 105 -34.86 27.64 11.44
C ALA A 105 -35.55 28.39 12.60
N GLY A 106 -34.99 28.30 13.81
CA GLY A 106 -35.48 29.04 14.97
C GLY A 106 -35.42 30.55 14.76
N MET A 107 -34.30 31.08 14.27
CA MET A 107 -34.15 32.51 13.97
C MET A 107 -35.14 32.98 12.90
N LYS A 108 -35.37 32.19 11.84
CA LYS A 108 -36.39 32.51 10.84
C LYS A 108 -37.80 32.56 11.44
N ALA A 109 -38.13 31.64 12.34
CA ALA A 109 -39.42 31.63 13.03
C ALA A 109 -39.60 32.87 13.92
N GLU A 110 -38.57 33.26 14.68
CA GLU A 110 -38.61 34.49 15.50
C GLU A 110 -38.73 35.75 14.64
N MET A 111 -38.00 35.83 13.52
CA MET A 111 -38.11 36.94 12.58
C MET A 111 -39.53 37.07 12.00
N LEU A 112 -40.19 35.96 11.68
CA LEU A 112 -41.59 35.98 11.21
C LEU A 112 -42.52 36.53 12.30
N LYS A 113 -42.33 36.11 13.57
CA LYS A 113 -43.11 36.62 14.70
C LYS A 113 -42.88 38.12 14.90
N MET A 114 -41.63 38.58 14.93
CA MET A 114 -41.29 40.01 15.05
C MET A 114 -41.88 40.84 13.90
N LYS A 115 -41.87 40.31 12.67
CA LYS A 115 -42.44 41.00 11.51
C LYS A 115 -43.96 41.17 11.66
N GLY A 116 -44.66 40.18 12.24
CA GLY A 116 -46.08 40.28 12.58
C GLY A 116 -46.34 41.35 13.64
N GLU A 117 -45.58 41.36 14.74
CA GLU A 117 -45.68 42.38 15.79
C GLU A 117 -45.39 43.79 15.27
N MET A 118 -44.37 43.95 14.42
CA MET A 118 -44.04 45.21 13.77
C MET A 118 -45.16 45.70 12.84
N MET A 119 -45.80 44.78 12.12
CA MET A 119 -46.93 45.11 11.26
C MET A 119 -48.11 45.64 12.09
N LEU A 120 -48.40 45.02 13.24
CA LEU A 120 -49.43 45.49 14.17
C LEU A 120 -49.13 46.90 14.68
N HIS A 121 -47.91 47.15 15.15
CA HIS A 121 -47.50 48.49 15.60
C HIS A 121 -47.65 49.54 14.50
N ARG A 122 -47.25 49.20 13.28
CA ARG A 122 -47.40 50.09 12.12
C ARG A 122 -48.87 50.43 11.84
N TRP A 123 -49.79 49.46 11.98
CA TRP A 123 -51.23 49.70 11.85
C TRP A 123 -51.79 50.58 12.97
N MET A 124 -51.44 50.30 14.23
CA MET A 124 -51.91 51.08 15.38
C MET A 124 -51.47 52.55 15.30
N LEU A 125 -50.22 52.81 14.89
CA LEU A 125 -49.73 54.18 14.68
C LEU A 125 -50.56 54.94 13.64
N GLY A 126 -50.93 54.28 12.53
CA GLY A 126 -51.80 54.90 11.52
C GLY A 126 -53.18 55.28 12.07
N VAL A 127 -53.78 54.41 12.88
CA VAL A 127 -55.07 54.68 13.55
C VAL A 127 -54.93 55.85 14.53
N ILE A 128 -53.86 55.87 15.33
CA ILE A 128 -53.59 56.94 16.30
C ILE A 128 -53.42 58.29 15.60
N VAL A 129 -52.59 58.35 14.55
CA VAL A 129 -52.37 59.60 13.78
C VAL A 129 -53.68 60.09 13.18
N THR A 130 -54.49 59.20 12.59
CA THR A 130 -55.80 59.56 12.04
C THR A 130 -56.75 60.11 13.11
N GLY A 131 -56.78 59.47 14.29
CA GLY A 131 -57.56 59.95 15.43
C GLY A 131 -57.13 61.33 15.91
N ILE A 132 -55.82 61.58 16.00
CA ILE A 132 -55.28 62.91 16.37
C ILE A 132 -55.69 63.97 15.35
N VAL A 133 -55.55 63.67 14.05
CA VAL A 133 -55.94 64.60 12.97
C VAL A 133 -57.44 64.94 13.05
N ALA A 134 -58.31 63.94 13.29
CA ALA A 134 -59.74 64.17 13.43
C ALA A 134 -60.11 65.06 14.64
N LEU A 135 -59.43 64.86 15.78
CA LEU A 135 -59.61 65.70 16.97
C LEU A 135 -59.17 67.14 16.73
N VAL A 136 -58.02 67.33 16.06
CA VAL A 136 -57.54 68.65 15.66
C VAL A 136 -58.54 69.32 14.73
N ALA A 137 -58.98 68.65 13.66
CA ALA A 137 -59.98 69.20 12.74
C ALA A 137 -61.26 69.64 13.46
N LYS A 138 -61.78 68.80 14.37
CA LYS A 138 -62.98 69.13 15.19
C LYS A 138 -62.77 70.31 16.15
N ALA A 139 -61.54 70.60 16.56
CA ALA A 139 -61.27 71.74 17.44
C ALA A 139 -61.20 73.08 16.68
N PHE A 140 -60.97 73.06 15.37
CA PHE A 140 -60.78 74.25 14.53
C PHE A 140 -61.94 74.56 13.56
N PHE A 141 -62.90 73.64 13.40
CA PHE A 141 -64.12 73.79 12.61
C PHE A 141 -65.35 73.47 13.47
#